data_AF-A0A0D0S7C2-F1
#
_entry.id   AF-A0A0D0S7C2-F1
#
_cell.length_a   1.000
_cell.length_b   1.000
_cell.length_c   1.000
_cell.angle_alpha   90.00
_cell.angle_beta   90.00
_cell.angle_gamma   90.00
#
_symmetry.space_group_name_H-M   'P 1'
#
loop_
_entity.id
_entity.type
_entity.pdbx_description
1 polymer ?
#
loop_
_entity_poly.entity_id
_entity_poly.type
_entity_poly.pdbx_seq_one_letter_code
_entity_poly.pdbx_strand_id
1 'polypeptide(L)'
;MSAPKDDPLAPVEFPQFRERYRDLQQSMQAEVGRLRGHLRDLLAAGSVDMARLAEVDAVMEMTLTPREHALLGSVPALLGEHFERLRDAALDSRDPPHPSTPTPEDAPWLDRFRHDMGDVLLAELDIRFQPVEGLLTVLRNQ
;
A
#
# COMPACT_ATOMS: atom_id res chain seq x y z
N MET A 1 10.90 13.74 32.99
CA MET A 1 9.88 13.02 32.21
C MET A 1 10.58 11.90 31.48
N SER A 2 10.48 10.66 31.98
CA SER A 2 11.08 9.50 31.32
C SER A 2 10.30 9.19 30.05
N ALA A 3 11.01 9.03 28.94
CA ALA A 3 10.46 8.47 27.71
C ALA A 3 9.90 7.05 28.00
N PRO A 4 8.78 6.64 27.37
CA PRO A 4 8.38 5.25 27.44
C PRO A 4 9.48 4.44 26.76
N LYS A 5 10.12 3.56 27.54
CA LYS A 5 10.95 2.48 27.01
C LYS A 5 10.03 1.63 26.15
N ASP A 6 10.37 1.42 24.88
CA ASP A 6 9.78 0.35 24.08
C ASP A 6 9.95 -0.94 24.88
N ASP A 7 8.84 -1.44 25.43
CA ASP A 7 8.80 -2.72 26.11
C ASP A 7 8.78 -3.78 25.00
N PRO A 8 9.83 -4.60 24.83
CA PRO A 8 9.84 -5.66 23.82
C PRO A 8 8.78 -6.75 24.07
N LEU A 9 8.02 -6.64 25.17
CA LEU A 9 6.88 -7.49 25.52
C LEU A 9 5.53 -6.78 25.32
N ALA A 10 5.49 -5.53 24.84
CA ALA A 10 4.24 -4.86 24.52
C ALA A 10 3.49 -5.66 23.45
N PRO A 11 2.17 -5.86 23.59
CA PRO A 11 1.40 -6.56 22.57
C PRO A 11 1.55 -5.86 21.22
N VAL A 12 1.70 -6.63 20.16
CA VAL A 12 1.71 -6.09 18.80
C VAL A 12 0.29 -5.64 18.47
N GLU A 13 0.10 -4.33 18.32
CA GLU A 13 -1.22 -3.72 18.13
C GLU A 13 -1.43 -3.25 16.68
N PHE A 14 -2.62 -3.51 16.13
CA PHE A 14 -2.99 -3.15 14.76
C PHE A 14 -2.77 -1.66 14.37
N PRO A 15 -2.97 -0.66 15.25
CA PRO A 15 -2.77 0.75 14.90
C PRO A 15 -1.41 1.08 14.29
N GLN A 16 -0.32 0.41 14.72
CA GLN A 16 1.02 0.65 14.18
C GLN A 16 1.12 0.22 12.70
N PHE A 17 0.54 -0.94 12.35
CA PHE A 17 0.47 -1.38 10.96
C PHE A 17 -0.41 -0.44 10.13
N ARG A 18 -1.52 0.01 10.70
CA ARG A 18 -2.45 0.93 10.04
C ARG A 18 -1.80 2.28 9.70
N GLU A 19 -0.99 2.83 10.60
CA GLU A 19 -0.24 4.07 10.36
C GLU A 19 0.80 3.85 9.26
N ARG A 20 1.65 2.83 9.39
CA ARG A 20 2.64 2.47 8.37
C ARG A 20 2.02 2.25 6.99
N TYR A 21 0.87 1.58 6.93
CA TYR A 21 0.15 1.34 5.69
C TYR A 21 -0.28 2.64 5.02
N ARG A 22 -0.84 3.57 5.78
CA ARG A 22 -1.26 4.89 5.27
C ARG A 22 -0.09 5.71 4.77
N ASP A 23 1.03 5.71 5.49
CA ASP A 23 2.24 6.42 5.06
C ASP A 23 2.75 5.88 3.72
N LEU A 24 2.72 4.55 3.54
CA LEU A 24 3.09 3.90 2.29
C LEU A 24 2.09 4.23 1.17
N GLN A 25 0.79 4.18 1.42
CA GLN A 25 -0.23 4.57 0.43
C GLN A 25 -0.05 6.02 -0.05
N GLN A 26 0.17 6.95 0.87
CA GLN A 26 0.39 8.36 0.55
C GLN A 26 1.68 8.56 -0.25
N SER A 27 2.76 7.85 0.15
CA SER A 27 4.03 7.88 -0.57
C SER A 27 3.89 7.34 -1.99
N MET A 28 3.24 6.18 -2.16
CA MET A 28 2.97 5.59 -3.47
C MET A 28 2.17 6.54 -4.36
N GLN A 29 1.07 7.11 -3.85
CA GLN A 29 0.24 8.06 -4.60
C GLN A 29 1.06 9.28 -5.05
N ALA A 30 1.87 9.84 -4.16
CA ALA A 30 2.67 11.03 -4.44
C ALA A 30 3.78 10.76 -5.47
N GLU A 31 4.52 9.66 -5.32
CA GLU A 31 5.62 9.31 -6.22
C GLU A 31 5.13 8.88 -7.60
N VAL A 32 4.07 8.07 -7.67
CA VAL A 32 3.48 7.66 -8.95
C VAL A 32 2.90 8.87 -9.69
N GLY A 33 2.19 9.77 -8.99
CA GLY A 33 1.67 11.00 -9.59
C GLY A 33 2.79 11.90 -10.14
N ARG A 34 3.90 12.05 -9.42
CA ARG A 34 5.09 12.77 -9.91
C ARG A 34 5.67 12.14 -11.18
N LEU A 35 5.86 10.83 -11.17
CA LEU A 35 6.39 10.09 -12.32
C LEU A 35 5.48 10.24 -13.53
N ARG A 36 4.16 10.04 -13.35
CA ARG A 36 3.16 10.19 -14.40
C ARG A 36 3.16 11.61 -14.98
N GLY A 37 3.20 12.64 -14.12
CA GLY A 37 3.32 14.03 -14.55
C GLY A 37 4.55 14.28 -15.41
N HIS A 38 5.71 13.76 -15.00
CA HIS A 38 6.94 13.88 -15.78
C HIS A 38 6.84 13.20 -17.16
N LEU A 39 6.22 12.02 -17.25
CA LEU A 39 6.00 11.35 -18.53
C LEU A 39 5.02 12.10 -19.43
N ARG A 40 3.99 12.74 -18.85
CA ARG A 40 3.08 13.63 -19.59
C ARG A 40 3.83 14.82 -20.18
N ASP A 41 4.75 15.43 -19.43
CA ASP A 41 5.57 16.54 -19.93
C ASP A 41 6.45 16.11 -21.12
N LEU A 42 7.04 14.91 -21.06
CA LEU A 42 7.82 14.35 -22.17
C LEU A 42 6.95 14.11 -23.42
N LEU A 43 5.74 13.58 -23.24
CA LEU A 43 4.80 13.38 -24.35
C LEU A 43 4.34 14.70 -24.97
N ALA A 44 4.07 15.71 -24.15
CA ALA A 44 3.66 17.04 -24.62
C ALA A 44 4.73 17.74 -25.46
N ALA A 45 6.02 17.44 -25.23
CA ALA A 45 7.13 17.94 -26.04
C ALA A 45 7.35 17.18 -27.37
N GLY A 46 6.60 16.09 -27.61
CA GLY A 46 6.70 15.27 -28.80
C GLY A 46 5.84 15.77 -29.96
N SER A 47 5.11 14.86 -30.59
CA SER A 47 4.17 15.18 -31.68
C SER A 47 2.85 15.79 -31.16
N VAL A 48 2.07 16.40 -32.06
CA VAL A 48 0.73 16.92 -31.73
C VAL A 48 -0.19 15.83 -31.16
N ASP A 49 -0.11 14.60 -31.67
CA ASP A 49 -0.94 13.50 -31.17
C ASP A 49 -0.50 13.01 -29.78
N MET A 50 0.80 13.09 -29.47
CA MET A 50 1.31 12.79 -28.12
C MET A 50 0.92 13.87 -27.11
N ALA A 51 0.93 15.14 -27.52
CA ALA A 51 0.44 16.22 -26.67
C ALA A 51 -1.05 16.06 -26.32
N ARG A 52 -1.89 15.70 -27.30
CA ARG A 52 -3.31 15.38 -27.07
C ARG A 52 -3.48 14.18 -26.12
N LEU A 53 -2.65 13.15 -26.26
CA LEU A 53 -2.68 12.02 -25.34
C LEU A 53 -2.34 12.45 -23.90
N ALA A 54 -1.31 13.29 -23.72
CA ALA A 54 -0.93 13.82 -22.41
C ALA A 54 -2.07 14.63 -21.76
N GLU A 55 -2.82 15.40 -22.54
CA GLU A 55 -4.02 16.12 -22.07
C GLU A 55 -5.13 15.16 -21.61
N VAL A 56 -5.42 14.11 -22.40
CA VAL A 56 -6.41 13.09 -22.02
C VAL A 56 -6.00 12.38 -20.72
N ASP A 57 -4.73 11.99 -20.61
CA ASP A 57 -4.19 11.35 -19.41
C ASP A 57 -4.33 12.24 -18.18
N ALA A 58 -4.05 13.54 -18.29
CA ALA A 58 -4.20 14.51 -17.21
C ALA A 58 -5.66 14.65 -16.74
N VAL A 59 -6.61 14.71 -17.67
CA VAL A 59 -8.04 14.75 -17.33
C VAL A 59 -8.49 13.45 -16.66
N MET A 60 -8.01 12.30 -17.14
CA MET A 60 -8.28 11.01 -16.50
C MET A 60 -7.71 10.95 -15.10
N GLU A 61 -6.47 11.39 -14.88
CA GLU A 61 -5.85 11.47 -13.55
C GLU A 61 -6.69 12.31 -12.59
N MET A 62 -7.04 13.54 -13.00
CA MET A 62 -7.87 14.44 -12.19
C MET A 62 -9.24 13.83 -11.85
N THR A 63 -9.85 13.11 -12.79
CA THR A 63 -11.20 12.53 -12.62
C THR A 63 -11.19 11.27 -11.76
N LEU A 64 -10.19 10.42 -11.90
CA LEU A 64 -10.16 9.09 -11.26
C LEU A 64 -9.50 9.11 -9.88
N THR A 65 -8.51 9.99 -9.65
CA THR A 65 -7.74 10.03 -8.39
C THR A 65 -8.61 10.12 -7.13
N PRO A 66 -9.66 10.98 -7.05
CA PRO A 66 -10.49 11.05 -5.86
C PRO A 66 -11.22 9.74 -5.55
N ARG A 67 -11.71 9.06 -6.59
CA ARG A 67 -12.40 7.77 -6.46
C ARG A 67 -11.43 6.67 -6.06
N GLU A 68 -10.26 6.63 -6.67
CA GLU A 68 -9.19 5.69 -6.29
C GLU A 68 -8.81 5.86 -4.82
N HIS A 69 -8.52 7.10 -4.38
CA HIS A 69 -8.18 7.40 -2.99
C HIS A 69 -9.29 6.98 -2.02
N ALA A 70 -10.57 7.21 -2.37
CA ALA A 70 -11.70 6.79 -1.54
C ALA A 70 -11.80 5.26 -1.42
N LEU A 71 -11.61 4.53 -2.53
CA LEU A 71 -11.67 3.07 -2.54
C LEU A 71 -10.49 2.46 -1.78
N LEU A 72 -9.27 2.91 -2.06
CA LEU A 72 -8.07 2.37 -1.43
C LEU A 72 -7.92 2.81 0.03
N GLY A 73 -8.52 3.95 0.41
CA GLY A 73 -8.63 4.39 1.81
C GLY A 73 -9.47 3.47 2.69
N SER A 74 -10.26 2.55 2.13
CA SER A 74 -11.02 1.55 2.88
C SER A 74 -10.18 0.30 3.25
N VAL A 75 -9.08 0.06 2.54
CA VAL A 75 -8.24 -1.14 2.69
C VAL A 75 -7.65 -1.29 4.11
N PRO A 76 -7.17 -0.23 4.79
CA PRO A 76 -6.71 -0.37 6.17
C PRO A 76 -7.78 -0.87 7.14
N ALA A 77 -9.07 -0.64 6.87
CA ALA A 77 -10.14 -1.19 7.72
C ALA A 77 -10.27 -2.71 7.53
N LEU A 78 -10.24 -3.17 6.28
CA LEU A 78 -10.29 -4.59 5.92
C LEU A 78 -9.08 -5.36 6.45
N LEU A 79 -7.89 -4.75 6.43
CA LEU A 79 -6.69 -5.32 7.05
C LEU A 79 -6.83 -5.45 8.57
N GLY A 80 -7.56 -4.54 9.22
CA GLY A 80 -7.87 -4.65 10.65
C GLY A 80 -8.73 -5.88 10.94
N GLU A 81 -9.79 -6.10 10.18
CA GLU A 81 -10.63 -7.30 10.30
C GLU A 81 -9.83 -8.59 10.01
N HIS A 82 -8.89 -8.54 9.07
CA HIS A 82 -8.00 -9.67 8.78
C HIS A 82 -7.01 -9.94 9.92
N PHE A 83 -6.42 -8.89 10.50
CA PHE A 83 -5.53 -8.99 11.66
C PHE A 83 -6.22 -9.70 12.83
N GLU A 84 -7.42 -9.24 13.19
CA GLU A 84 -8.19 -9.81 14.30
C GLU A 84 -8.53 -11.29 14.02
N ARG A 85 -8.97 -11.63 12.80
CA ARG A 85 -9.26 -13.02 12.42
C ARG A 85 -8.03 -13.93 12.53
N LEU A 86 -6.85 -13.47 12.11
CA LEU A 86 -5.62 -14.25 12.21
C LEU A 86 -5.18 -14.43 13.66
N ARG A 87 -5.30 -13.38 14.49
CA ARG A 87 -5.00 -13.43 15.91
C ARG A 87 -5.90 -14.43 16.64
N ASP A 88 -7.21 -14.33 16.43
CA ASP A 88 -8.20 -15.17 17.12
C ASP A 88 -8.02 -16.65 16.72
N ALA A 89 -7.81 -16.94 15.43
CA ALA A 89 -7.52 -18.30 14.98
C ALA A 89 -6.23 -18.89 15.59
N ALA A 90 -5.21 -18.06 15.82
CA ALA A 90 -3.98 -18.48 16.48
C ALA A 90 -4.18 -18.74 17.98
N LEU A 91 -5.05 -17.98 18.65
CA LEU A 91 -5.41 -18.20 20.05
C LEU A 91 -6.22 -19.49 20.23
N ASP A 92 -7.17 -19.77 19.34
CA ASP A 92 -7.99 -20.99 19.36
C ASP A 92 -7.17 -22.27 19.10
N SER A 93 -6.06 -22.14 18.37
CA SER A 93 -5.18 -23.26 18.01
C SER A 93 -4.06 -23.52 19.03
N ARG A 94 -3.96 -22.75 20.12
CA ARG A 94 -2.90 -22.94 21.12
C ARG A 94 -3.19 -24.15 22.01
N ASP A 95 -2.24 -25.08 22.01
CA ASP A 95 -2.06 -26.05 23.09
C ASP A 95 -1.75 -25.34 24.44
N PRO A 96 -1.99 -26.01 25.59
CA PRO A 96 -1.70 -25.44 26.91
C PRO A 96 -0.25 -24.95 27.02
N PRO A 97 0.00 -23.89 27.80
CA PRO A 97 1.26 -23.17 27.79
C PRO A 97 2.45 -24.08 28.16
N HIS A 98 3.38 -24.22 27.21
CA HIS A 98 4.69 -24.85 27.41
C HIS A 98 5.78 -23.77 27.57
N PRO A 99 6.87 -24.06 28.30
CA PRO A 99 7.93 -23.10 28.60
C PRO A 99 8.71 -22.59 27.38
N SER A 100 8.45 -23.12 26.18
CA SER A 100 9.03 -22.69 24.90
C SER A 100 8.05 -21.88 24.03
N THR A 101 7.02 -21.26 24.63
CA THR A 101 6.05 -20.46 23.88
C THR A 101 6.78 -19.29 23.20
N PRO A 102 6.67 -19.12 21.86
CA PRO A 102 7.33 -18.05 21.14
C PRO A 102 6.86 -16.67 21.63
N THR A 103 7.77 -15.69 21.57
CA THR A 103 7.50 -14.27 21.80
C THR A 103 6.40 -13.78 20.86
N PRO A 104 5.57 -12.79 21.25
CA PRO A 104 4.48 -12.28 20.40
C PRO A 104 4.94 -11.80 19.02
N GLU A 105 6.18 -11.34 18.90
CA GLU A 105 6.78 -10.88 17.66
C GLU A 105 7.14 -12.01 16.67
N ASP A 106 7.37 -13.22 17.19
CA ASP A 106 7.73 -14.44 16.45
C ASP A 106 6.52 -15.35 16.18
N ALA A 107 5.30 -14.81 16.35
CA ALA A 107 4.09 -15.58 16.16
C ALA A 107 3.83 -15.81 14.66
N PRO A 108 3.72 -17.07 14.18
CA PRO A 108 3.57 -17.36 12.75
C PRO A 108 2.37 -16.68 12.06
N TRP A 109 1.31 -16.40 12.82
CA TRP A 109 0.14 -15.68 12.31
C TRP A 109 0.44 -14.21 11.99
N LEU A 110 1.37 -13.59 12.73
CA LEU A 110 1.77 -12.21 12.53
C LEU A 110 2.67 -12.06 11.30
N ASP A 111 3.56 -13.02 11.05
CA ASP A 111 4.34 -13.07 9.82
C ASP A 111 3.46 -13.26 8.59
N ARG A 112 2.44 -14.13 8.70
CA ARG A 112 1.41 -14.24 7.66
C ARG A 112 0.70 -12.91 7.43
N PHE A 113 0.27 -12.23 8.49
CA PHE A 113 -0.36 -10.92 8.36
C PHE A 113 0.55 -9.89 7.67
N ARG A 114 1.84 -9.83 8.03
CA ARG A 114 2.83 -8.94 7.41
C ARG A 114 3.00 -9.23 5.92
N HIS A 115 3.03 -10.51 5.55
CA HIS A 115 3.09 -10.93 4.15
C HIS A 115 1.83 -10.52 3.38
N ASP A 116 0.64 -10.85 3.90
CA ASP A 116 -0.64 -10.50 3.29
C ASP A 116 -0.78 -8.97 3.10
N MET A 117 -0.38 -8.18 4.10
CA MET A 117 -0.35 -6.71 4.00
C MET A 117 0.62 -6.23 2.90
N GLY A 118 1.78 -6.87 2.76
CA GLY A 118 2.74 -6.59 1.70
C GLY A 118 2.18 -6.87 0.30
N ASP A 119 1.51 -8.00 0.13
CA ASP A 119 0.87 -8.37 -1.14
C ASP A 119 -0.22 -7.38 -1.54
N VAL A 120 -1.03 -6.92 -0.57
CA VAL A 120 -2.04 -5.89 -0.81
C VAL A 120 -1.40 -4.56 -1.23
N LEU A 121 -0.30 -4.15 -0.57
CA LEU A 121 0.45 -2.95 -0.95
C LEU A 121 1.04 -3.04 -2.37
N LEU A 122 1.53 -4.22 -2.77
CA LEU A 122 2.02 -4.45 -4.13
C LEU A 122 0.89 -4.40 -5.16
N ALA A 123 -0.26 -5.01 -4.87
CA ALA A 123 -1.43 -4.93 -5.74
C ALA A 123 -1.94 -3.49 -5.88
N GLU A 124 -1.92 -2.73 -4.79
CA GLU A 124 -2.22 -1.31 -4.77
C GLU A 124 -1.25 -0.48 -5.61
N LEU A 125 0.04 -0.79 -5.58
CA LEU A 125 1.05 -0.14 -6.40
C LEU A 125 0.86 -0.49 -7.88
N ASP A 126 0.60 -1.75 -8.20
CA ASP A 126 0.38 -2.24 -9.57
C ASP A 126 -0.75 -1.47 -10.27
N ILE A 127 -1.92 -1.34 -9.62
CA ILE A 127 -3.05 -0.56 -10.13
C ILE A 127 -2.64 0.88 -10.45
N ARG A 128 -1.89 1.52 -9.56
CA ARG A 128 -1.43 2.90 -9.74
C ARG A 128 -0.37 3.03 -10.84
N PHE A 129 0.37 1.96 -11.11
CA PHE A 129 1.42 1.96 -12.14
C PHE A 129 0.88 1.77 -13.56
N GLN A 130 -0.33 1.23 -13.75
CA GLN A 130 -0.89 0.99 -15.08
C GLN A 130 -0.87 2.22 -16.02
N PRO A 131 -1.23 3.44 -15.59
CA PRO A 131 -1.13 4.63 -16.44
C PRO A 131 0.32 4.97 -16.80
N VAL A 132 1.26 4.79 -15.88
CA VAL A 132 2.70 5.02 -16.10
C VAL A 132 3.21 4.08 -17.20
N GLU A 133 2.86 2.79 -17.13
CA GLU A 133 3.21 1.81 -18.15
C GLU A 133 2.63 2.15 -19.53
N GLY A 134 1.39 2.65 -19.55
CA GLY A 134 0.74 3.14 -20.77
C GLY A 134 1.52 4.28 -21.43
N LEU A 135 1.86 5.32 -20.67
CA LEU A 135 2.63 6.46 -21.20
C LEU A 135 4.04 6.04 -21.64
N LEU A 136 4.72 5.19 -20.87
CA LEU A 136 6.04 4.65 -21.23
C LEU A 136 6.01 3.84 -22.53
N THR A 137 4.95 3.05 -22.74
CA THR A 137 4.78 2.27 -23.97
C THR A 137 4.70 3.19 -25.19
N VAL A 138 3.96 4.30 -25.08
CA VAL A 138 3.90 5.30 -26.15
C VAL A 138 5.25 5.99 -26.36
N LEU A 139 5.98 6.33 -25.29
CA LEU A 139 7.32 6.93 -25.38
C LEU A 139 8.38 6.01 -25.99
N ARG A 140 8.23 4.69 -25.86
CA ARG A 140 9.18 3.71 -26.41
C ARG A 140 8.89 3.35 -27.87
N ASN A 141 7.64 3.43 -28.29
CA ASN A 141 7.19 3.01 -29.61
C ASN A 141 7.08 4.19 -30.61
N GLN A 142 7.84 5.26 -30.36
CA GLN A 142 7.91 6.45 -31.20
C GLN A 142 8.83 6.25 -32.39
#